data_AF-A0A8C7EBL7-F1
#
_entry.id   AF-A0A8C7EBL7-F1
#
_cell.length_a   1.000
_cell.length_b   1.000
_cell.length_c   1.000
_cell.angle_alpha   90.00
_cell.angle_beta   90.00
_cell.angle_gamma   90.00
#
_symmetry.space_group_name_H-M   'P 1'
#
loop_
_entity.id
_entity.type
_entity.pdbx_description
1 polymer ?
#
loop_
_entity_poly.entity_id
_entity_poly.type
_entity_poly.pdbx_seq_one_letter_code
_entity_poly.pdbx_strand_id
1 'polypeptide(L)'
;MARKKLYRPIAAMAKKVREYRALKNRPRDSERFALDYETMRRPLTQKRLPVLAWEDARRESRLFALLCRLPLFGVGRVLTRKSWLSEHAEPCYWRVAKVKVDYTAQNMDHGRAWGYLTFRGKTEDELREIDKVMYHDWRLVPKHEEEAFKKFTPGAAVSACARAPHARHNHTDSTPGSSIPSAGETYCSLNCV
;
A
#
# COMPACT_ATOMS: atom_id res chain seq x y z
N MET A 1 -9.36 50.42 3.00
CA MET A 1 -10.49 50.15 3.93
C MET A 1 -10.59 48.65 4.22
N ALA A 2 -10.05 48.15 5.33
CA ALA A 2 -10.19 46.73 5.70
C ALA A 2 -11.57 46.47 6.34
N ARG A 3 -12.37 45.58 5.75
CA ARG A 3 -13.69 45.19 6.30
C ARG A 3 -13.50 44.46 7.64
N LYS A 4 -13.95 45.05 8.74
CA LYS A 4 -14.02 44.39 10.06
C LYS A 4 -14.96 43.18 9.96
N LYS A 5 -14.48 41.98 10.34
CA LYS A 5 -15.31 40.77 10.35
C LYS A 5 -16.40 40.89 11.42
N LEU A 6 -17.66 40.81 11.02
CA LEU A 6 -18.81 40.74 11.95
C LEU A 6 -18.71 39.48 12.81
N TYR A 7 -18.66 39.66 14.13
CA TYR A 7 -18.65 38.55 15.09
C TYR A 7 -20.03 37.87 15.11
N ARG A 8 -20.03 36.54 14.93
CA ARG A 8 -21.26 35.71 14.87
C ARG A 8 -21.27 34.73 16.07
N PRO A 9 -21.76 35.12 17.26
CA PRO A 9 -21.66 34.32 18.47
C PRO A 9 -22.33 32.96 18.35
N ILE A 10 -23.52 32.90 17.75
CA ILE A 10 -24.27 31.66 17.53
C ILE A 10 -23.48 30.67 16.66
N ALA A 11 -22.82 31.15 15.60
CA ALA A 11 -22.00 30.29 14.74
C ALA A 11 -20.76 29.75 15.46
N ALA A 12 -20.12 30.57 16.31
CA ALA A 12 -19.00 30.14 17.13
C ALA A 12 -19.41 29.10 18.19
N MET A 13 -20.57 29.30 18.84
CA MET A 13 -21.13 28.34 19.80
C MET A 13 -21.53 27.02 19.11
N ALA A 14 -22.22 27.09 17.96
CA ALA A 14 -22.60 25.92 17.18
C ALA A 14 -21.37 25.11 16.71
N LYS A 15 -20.27 25.77 16.34
CA LYS A 15 -18.99 25.12 16.02
C LYS A 15 -18.46 24.33 17.23
N LYS A 16 -18.33 24.97 18.41
CA LYS A 16 -17.88 24.32 19.65
C LYS A 16 -18.74 23.10 20.02
N VAL A 17 -20.07 23.22 19.93
CA VAL A 17 -21.00 22.12 20.25
C VAL A 17 -20.85 20.96 19.26
N ARG A 18 -20.65 21.22 17.97
CA ARG A 18 -20.39 20.19 16.96
C ARG A 18 -19.06 19.47 17.22
N GLU A 19 -18.00 20.21 17.52
CA GLU A 19 -16.67 19.65 17.83
C GLU A 19 -16.71 18.77 19.08
N TYR A 20 -17.35 19.23 20.15
CA TYR A 20 -17.56 18.44 21.37
C TYR A 20 -18.37 17.16 21.12
N ARG A 21 -19.49 17.25 20.39
CA ARG A 21 -20.30 16.08 20.00
C ARG A 21 -19.51 15.12 19.10
N ALA A 22 -18.72 15.62 18.15
CA ALA A 22 -17.89 14.80 17.27
C ALA A 22 -16.76 14.08 18.01
N LEU A 23 -16.21 14.69 19.08
CA LEU A 23 -15.22 14.04 19.95
C LEU A 23 -15.87 12.97 20.83
N LYS A 24 -17.00 13.30 21.48
CA LYS A 24 -17.70 12.37 22.39
C LYS A 24 -18.32 11.18 21.66
N ASN A 25 -18.91 11.43 20.49
CA ASN A 25 -19.56 10.41 19.65
C ASN A 25 -18.63 9.94 18.52
N ARG A 26 -17.30 10.02 18.69
CA ARG A 26 -16.34 9.49 17.71
C ARG A 26 -16.48 7.96 17.70
N PRO A 27 -16.88 7.35 16.56
CA PRO A 27 -17.02 5.91 16.51
C PRO A 27 -15.65 5.22 16.66
N ARG A 28 -15.67 4.06 17.30
CA ARG A 28 -14.50 3.24 17.65
C ARG A 28 -13.88 2.60 16.41
N ASP A 29 -12.66 2.10 16.54
CA ASP A 29 -11.96 1.50 15.39
C ASP A 29 -12.58 0.13 15.05
N SER A 30 -13.18 -0.56 16.04
CA SER A 30 -14.08 -1.70 15.83
C SER A 30 -15.30 -1.35 14.97
N GLU A 31 -16.11 -0.37 15.38
CA GLU A 31 -17.32 0.08 14.67
C GLU A 31 -17.03 0.58 13.25
N ARG A 32 -15.91 1.31 13.08
CA ARG A 32 -15.48 1.86 11.80
C ARG A 32 -15.00 0.81 10.82
N PHE A 33 -14.24 -0.18 11.32
CA PHE A 33 -13.57 -1.17 10.48
C PHE A 33 -14.23 -2.54 10.47
N ALA A 34 -15.35 -2.71 11.20
CA ALA A 34 -16.28 -3.82 11.02
C ALA A 34 -16.60 -4.07 9.55
N LEU A 35 -16.74 -5.34 9.22
CA LEU A 35 -16.99 -5.84 7.87
C LEU A 35 -17.92 -7.04 7.99
N ASP A 36 -19.02 -7.01 7.25
CA ASP A 36 -19.79 -8.21 6.94
C ASP A 36 -19.11 -8.95 5.78
N TYR A 37 -18.73 -10.21 6.03
CA TYR A 37 -18.01 -11.08 5.10
C TYR A 37 -18.91 -11.72 4.03
N GLU A 38 -20.24 -11.72 4.24
CA GLU A 38 -21.22 -12.18 3.26
C GLU A 38 -21.44 -11.11 2.19
N THR A 39 -21.87 -9.91 2.58
CA THR A 39 -22.20 -8.82 1.63
C THR A 39 -21.03 -7.93 1.23
N MET A 40 -19.87 -8.07 1.89
CA MET A 40 -18.69 -7.19 1.78
C MET A 40 -18.99 -5.72 2.08
N ARG A 41 -19.94 -5.45 2.99
CA ARG A 41 -20.34 -4.11 3.43
C ARG A 41 -19.80 -3.78 4.81
N ARG A 42 -19.50 -2.49 5.03
CA ARG A 42 -19.22 -1.94 6.36
C ARG A 42 -20.51 -1.46 7.02
N PRO A 43 -20.99 -2.02 8.15
CA PRO A 43 -22.31 -1.73 8.69
C PRO A 43 -22.51 -0.25 9.05
N LEU A 44 -21.47 0.44 9.56
CA LEU A 44 -21.52 1.86 9.93
C LEU A 44 -21.72 2.80 8.74
N THR A 45 -21.16 2.47 7.56
CA THR A 45 -21.18 3.38 6.38
C THR A 45 -22.02 2.86 5.22
N GLN A 46 -22.47 1.60 5.29
CA GLN A 46 -23.17 0.85 4.24
C GLN A 46 -22.44 0.73 2.90
N LYS A 47 -21.19 1.21 2.83
CA LYS A 47 -20.32 1.11 1.65
C LYS A 47 -19.79 -0.31 1.49
N ARG A 48 -19.79 -0.80 0.25
CA ARG A 48 -19.15 -2.06 -0.15
C ARG A 48 -17.63 -1.86 -0.30
N LEU A 49 -16.86 -2.90 -0.03
CA LEU A 49 -15.44 -2.94 -0.40
C LEU A 49 -15.26 -3.03 -1.93
N PRO A 50 -14.15 -2.50 -2.49
CA PRO A 50 -13.78 -2.75 -3.89
C PRO A 50 -13.65 -4.24 -4.19
N VAL A 51 -14.10 -4.68 -5.37
CA VAL A 51 -14.17 -6.11 -5.74
C VAL A 51 -12.82 -6.82 -5.61
N LEU A 52 -11.73 -6.17 -6.02
CA LEU A 52 -10.36 -6.72 -5.93
C LEU A 52 -9.94 -7.05 -4.49
N ALA A 53 -10.53 -6.41 -3.47
CA ALA A 53 -10.21 -6.65 -2.07
C ALA A 53 -11.02 -7.80 -1.44
N TRP A 54 -11.99 -8.40 -2.15
CA TRP A 54 -12.89 -9.41 -1.57
C TRP A 54 -12.20 -10.77 -1.33
N GLU A 55 -11.28 -11.17 -2.21
CA GLU A 55 -10.52 -12.41 -2.06
C GLU A 55 -9.59 -12.33 -0.85
N ASP A 56 -8.84 -11.24 -0.75
CA ASP A 56 -7.98 -10.89 0.39
C ASP A 56 -8.80 -10.80 1.69
N ALA A 57 -9.96 -10.13 1.67
CA ALA A 57 -10.85 -10.03 2.82
C ALA A 57 -11.36 -11.38 3.35
N ARG A 58 -11.39 -12.43 2.53
CA ARG A 58 -11.83 -13.78 2.94
C ARG A 58 -10.68 -14.70 3.36
N ARG A 59 -9.48 -14.54 2.78
CA ARG A 59 -8.35 -15.46 3.01
C ARG A 59 -7.33 -14.94 4.02
N GLU A 60 -7.04 -13.64 3.99
CA GLU A 60 -5.95 -13.04 4.76
C GLU A 60 -6.45 -12.45 6.09
N SER A 61 -5.53 -12.21 7.01
CA SER A 61 -5.84 -11.66 8.33
C SER A 61 -5.62 -10.16 8.43
N ARG A 62 -6.42 -9.52 9.29
CA ARG A 62 -6.13 -8.16 9.81
C ARG A 62 -4.95 -8.23 10.77
N LEU A 63 -4.17 -7.15 10.88
CA LEU A 63 -2.96 -7.14 11.73
C LEU A 63 -3.26 -7.57 13.17
N PHE A 64 -4.27 -6.96 13.79
CA PHE A 64 -4.61 -7.24 15.19
C PHE A 64 -5.17 -8.65 15.41
N ALA A 65 -5.78 -9.28 14.41
CA ALA A 65 -6.23 -10.67 14.50
C ALA A 65 -5.06 -11.67 14.59
N LEU A 66 -3.85 -11.28 14.15
CA LEU A 66 -2.62 -12.01 14.37
C LEU A 66 -1.97 -11.63 15.72
N LEU A 67 -1.91 -10.34 16.03
CA LEU A 67 -1.24 -9.84 17.24
C LEU A 67 -1.96 -10.23 18.54
N CYS A 68 -3.30 -10.28 18.57
CA CYS A 68 -4.07 -10.62 19.77
C CYS A 68 -3.85 -12.07 20.25
N ARG A 69 -3.32 -12.95 19.37
CA ARG A 69 -2.96 -14.34 19.68
C ARG A 69 -1.55 -14.49 20.25
N LEU A 70 -0.75 -13.41 20.27
CA LEU A 70 0.64 -13.43 20.71
C LEU A 70 0.78 -12.79 22.11
N PRO A 71 1.70 -13.29 22.95
CA PRO A 71 2.03 -12.62 24.20
C PRO A 71 2.52 -11.20 23.91
N LEU A 72 2.12 -10.25 24.77
CA LEU A 72 2.45 -8.82 24.66
C LEU A 72 2.10 -8.22 23.28
N PHE A 73 1.05 -8.72 22.63
CA PHE A 73 0.63 -8.33 21.27
C PHE A 73 1.74 -8.42 20.21
N GLY A 74 2.69 -9.35 20.38
CA GLY A 74 3.77 -9.58 19.42
C GLY A 74 4.78 -8.46 19.31
N VAL A 75 4.98 -7.63 20.35
CA VAL A 75 6.10 -6.67 20.40
C VAL A 75 7.43 -7.39 20.15
N GLY A 76 8.28 -6.80 19.31
CA GLY A 76 9.54 -7.37 18.82
C GLY A 76 9.41 -8.31 17.62
N ARG A 77 8.20 -8.74 17.24
CA ARG A 77 7.99 -9.67 16.11
C ARG A 77 8.00 -8.96 14.75
N VAL A 78 8.31 -9.75 13.73
CA VAL A 78 8.35 -9.33 12.32
C VAL A 78 7.05 -9.71 11.60
N LEU A 79 6.50 -8.75 10.87
CA LEU A 79 5.29 -8.87 10.07
C LEU A 79 5.58 -8.48 8.63
N THR A 80 4.95 -9.18 7.70
CA THR A 80 4.98 -8.81 6.28
C THR A 80 3.55 -8.67 5.74
N ARG A 81 3.44 -8.27 4.47
CA ARG A 81 2.17 -8.12 3.77
C ARG A 81 2.15 -8.99 2.51
N LYS A 82 1.02 -9.62 2.20
CA LYS A 82 0.86 -10.42 0.98
C LYS A 82 1.19 -9.55 -0.24
N SER A 83 0.70 -8.32 -0.29
CA SER A 83 0.98 -7.40 -1.41
C SER A 83 2.48 -7.22 -1.66
N TRP A 84 3.29 -7.10 -0.60
CA TRP A 84 4.74 -6.92 -0.71
C TRP A 84 5.46 -8.18 -1.17
N LEU A 85 5.04 -9.36 -0.70
CA LEU A 85 5.60 -10.64 -1.14
C LEU A 85 5.35 -10.92 -2.63
N SER A 86 4.31 -10.33 -3.22
CA SER A 86 4.03 -10.42 -4.66
C SER A 86 4.66 -9.31 -5.49
N GLU A 87 4.91 -8.13 -4.90
CA GLU A 87 5.39 -6.93 -5.60
C GLU A 87 6.92 -6.78 -5.58
N HIS A 88 7.60 -7.29 -4.55
CA HIS A 88 9.04 -7.08 -4.32
C HIS A 88 9.76 -8.38 -3.97
N ALA A 89 10.90 -8.62 -4.61
CA ALA A 89 11.80 -9.73 -4.27
C ALA A 89 12.67 -9.40 -3.03
N GLU A 90 12.87 -8.12 -2.71
CA GLU A 90 13.61 -7.71 -1.52
C GLU A 90 12.71 -7.75 -0.27
N PRO A 91 13.23 -8.14 0.91
CA PRO A 91 12.40 -8.28 2.09
C PRO A 91 11.84 -6.93 2.54
N CYS A 92 10.52 -6.92 2.67
CA CYS A 92 9.73 -5.79 3.17
C CYS A 92 8.94 -6.25 4.39
N TYR A 93 9.20 -5.62 5.54
CA TYR A 93 8.60 -6.01 6.81
C TYR A 93 8.50 -4.86 7.81
N TRP A 94 7.58 -5.00 8.76
CA TRP A 94 7.50 -4.18 9.95
C TRP A 94 7.97 -4.97 11.17
N ARG A 95 8.77 -4.33 12.02
CA ARG A 95 9.15 -4.83 13.35
C ARG A 95 8.33 -4.08 14.40
N VAL A 96 7.42 -4.78 15.07
CA VAL A 96 6.50 -4.16 16.05
C VAL A 96 7.27 -3.66 17.27
N ALA A 97 7.04 -2.41 17.68
CA ALA A 97 7.65 -1.83 18.87
C ALA A 97 6.61 -1.44 19.94
N LYS A 98 5.44 -0.94 19.52
CA LYS A 98 4.36 -0.53 20.44
C LYS A 98 2.99 -0.86 19.85
N VAL A 99 2.06 -1.27 20.69
CA VAL A 99 0.70 -1.61 20.30
C VAL A 99 -0.30 -0.92 21.24
N LYS A 100 -1.38 -0.37 20.68
CA LYS A 100 -2.53 0.17 21.41
C LYS A 100 -3.81 -0.44 20.84
N VAL A 101 -4.33 -1.44 21.56
CA VAL A 101 -5.55 -2.17 21.22
C VAL A 101 -6.79 -1.30 21.49
N ASP A 102 -7.85 -1.51 20.72
CA ASP A 102 -9.19 -1.03 21.03
C ASP A 102 -9.91 -2.04 21.94
N TYR A 103 -9.88 -1.80 23.26
CA TYR A 103 -10.46 -2.68 24.27
C TYR A 103 -11.99 -2.84 24.19
N THR A 104 -12.68 -2.04 23.37
CA THR A 104 -14.13 -2.24 23.12
C THR A 104 -14.43 -3.35 22.12
N ALA A 105 -13.42 -3.84 21.39
CA ALA A 105 -13.55 -4.98 20.50
C ALA A 105 -13.47 -6.28 21.30
N GLN A 106 -14.54 -7.11 21.25
CA GLN A 106 -14.61 -8.39 21.96
C GLN A 106 -13.41 -9.30 21.69
N ASN A 107 -12.89 -9.29 20.46
CA ASN A 107 -11.77 -10.13 20.02
C ASN A 107 -10.41 -9.40 20.02
N MET A 108 -10.35 -8.15 20.51
CA MET A 108 -9.15 -7.28 20.48
C MET A 108 -8.51 -7.17 19.08
N ASP A 109 -9.34 -7.26 18.03
CA ASP A 109 -8.97 -7.38 16.62
C ASP A 109 -8.87 -6.03 15.89
N HIS A 110 -8.80 -4.94 16.66
CA HIS A 110 -8.67 -3.55 16.21
C HIS A 110 -7.73 -2.75 17.12
N GLY A 111 -7.12 -1.70 16.58
CA GLY A 111 -6.23 -0.81 17.32
C GLY A 111 -5.26 -0.05 16.40
N ARG A 112 -4.20 0.49 17.01
CA ARG A 112 -3.07 1.15 16.32
C ARG A 112 -1.75 0.55 16.79
N ALA A 113 -0.81 0.41 15.87
CA ALA A 113 0.51 -0.16 16.13
C ALA A 113 1.60 0.79 15.61
N TRP A 114 2.76 0.76 16.25
CA TRP A 114 3.96 1.49 15.84
C TRP A 114 5.13 0.51 15.77
N GLY A 115 6.02 0.74 14.81
CA GLY A 115 7.16 -0.12 14.57
C GLY A 115 8.22 0.53 13.69
N TYR A 116 9.24 -0.26 13.39
CA TYR A 116 10.31 0.09 12.47
C TYR A 116 10.02 -0.54 11.11
N LEU A 117 10.11 0.24 10.04
CA LEU A 117 9.91 -0.22 8.67
C LEU A 117 11.26 -0.68 8.10
N THR A 118 11.32 -1.90 7.60
CA THR A 118 12.37 -2.29 6.64
C THR A 118 11.70 -2.42 5.27
N PHE A 119 12.04 -1.53 4.35
CA PHE A 119 11.51 -1.51 2.99
C PHE A 119 12.62 -1.79 1.98
N ARG A 120 12.46 -2.86 1.20
CA ARG A 120 13.42 -3.34 0.20
C ARG A 120 14.85 -3.43 0.76
N GLY A 121 14.99 -4.07 1.92
CA GLY A 121 16.26 -4.22 2.64
C GLY A 121 16.79 -2.97 3.36
N LYS A 122 16.23 -1.77 3.13
CA LYS A 122 16.61 -0.56 3.87
C LYS A 122 15.80 -0.46 5.15
N THR A 123 16.46 -0.42 6.31
CA THR A 123 15.79 -0.29 7.61
C THR A 123 15.73 1.16 8.03
N GLU A 124 14.54 1.63 8.38
CA GLU A 124 14.29 2.91 9.06
C GLU A 124 14.38 2.70 10.58
N ASP A 125 15.23 3.47 11.26
CA ASP A 125 15.33 3.47 12.73
C ASP A 125 14.32 4.43 13.39
N GLU A 126 13.48 5.11 12.60
CA GLU A 126 12.39 5.95 13.11
C GLU A 126 11.19 5.10 13.51
N LEU A 127 10.63 5.36 14.70
CA LEU A 127 9.41 4.71 15.17
C LEU A 127 8.18 5.33 14.50
N ARG A 128 7.61 4.64 13.51
CA ARG A 128 6.47 5.14 12.72
C ARG A 128 5.17 4.41 13.06
N GLU A 129 4.03 5.09 12.88
CA GLU A 129 2.71 4.44 12.97
C GLU A 129 2.54 3.53 11.76
N ILE A 130 2.10 2.29 12.00
CA ILE A 130 1.86 1.31 10.95
C ILE A 130 0.54 1.70 10.27
N ASP A 131 0.62 2.08 9.00
CA ASP A 131 -0.56 2.35 8.17
C ASP A 131 -1.27 1.05 7.75
N LYS A 132 -2.55 1.14 7.35
CA LYS A 132 -3.34 0.04 6.76
C LYS A 132 -3.48 -1.21 7.65
N VAL A 133 -3.34 -1.05 8.96
CA VAL A 133 -3.60 -2.06 10.03
C VAL A 133 -4.88 -2.88 9.80
N MET A 134 -5.94 -2.21 9.35
CA MET A 134 -7.29 -2.75 9.15
C MET A 134 -7.49 -3.51 7.83
N TYR A 135 -6.46 -3.60 6.98
CA TYR A 135 -6.52 -4.37 5.74
C TYR A 135 -6.33 -5.87 6.03
N HIS A 136 -6.96 -6.72 5.23
CA HIS A 136 -6.79 -8.16 5.25
C HIS A 136 -5.65 -8.51 4.28
N ASP A 137 -4.42 -8.33 4.74
CA ASP A 137 -3.21 -8.43 3.90
C ASP A 137 -1.98 -8.78 4.76
N TRP A 138 -2.15 -8.92 6.08
CA TRP A 138 -1.05 -9.09 7.01
C TRP A 138 -0.73 -10.57 7.22
N ARG A 139 0.57 -10.87 7.26
CA ARG A 139 1.12 -12.19 7.58
C ARG A 139 2.22 -12.07 8.64
N LEU A 140 2.21 -12.98 9.60
CA LEU A 140 3.23 -13.06 10.65
C LEU A 140 4.39 -13.93 10.17
N VAL A 141 5.63 -13.45 10.28
CA VAL A 141 6.81 -14.27 9.97
C VAL A 141 7.08 -15.22 11.15
N PRO A 142 7.16 -16.55 10.95
CA PRO A 142 7.55 -17.50 11.99
C PRO A 142 8.94 -17.21 12.54
N LYS A 143 9.15 -17.34 13.86
CA LYS A 143 10.42 -16.98 14.51
C LYS A 143 11.67 -17.62 13.88
N HIS A 144 11.56 -18.87 13.42
CA HIS A 144 12.67 -19.59 12.80
C HIS A 144 12.98 -19.12 11.37
N GLU A 145 12.01 -18.52 10.68
CA GLU A 145 12.19 -17.92 9.35
C GLU A 145 12.64 -16.46 9.44
N GLU A 146 12.45 -15.78 10.58
CA GLU A 146 12.80 -14.36 10.74
C GLU A 146 14.27 -14.06 10.41
N GLU A 147 15.21 -14.97 10.70
CA GLU A 147 16.62 -14.81 10.35
C GLU A 147 16.87 -14.99 8.85
N ALA A 148 16.23 -15.98 8.23
CA ALA A 148 16.32 -16.21 6.78
C ALA A 148 15.72 -15.03 6.00
N PHE A 149 14.59 -14.49 6.44
CA PHE A 149 13.93 -13.33 5.84
C PHE A 149 14.71 -12.02 6.02
N LYS A 150 15.53 -11.92 7.08
CA LYS A 150 16.45 -10.78 7.30
C LYS A 150 17.74 -10.88 6.48
N LYS A 151 18.15 -12.08 6.03
CA LYS A 151 19.35 -12.30 5.20
C LYS A 151 19.12 -11.82 3.77
N PHE A 152 19.22 -10.51 3.59
CA PHE A 152 19.28 -9.87 2.29
C PHE A 152 20.72 -9.46 1.99
N THR A 153 21.32 -10.05 0.96
CA THR A 153 22.50 -9.47 0.32
C THR A 153 22.00 -8.31 -0.53
N PRO A 154 22.30 -7.03 -0.19
CA PRO A 154 22.00 -5.94 -1.10
C PRO A 154 22.77 -6.20 -2.39
N GLY A 155 22.03 -6.49 -3.47
CA GLY A 155 22.62 -6.69 -4.79
C GLY A 155 23.53 -5.50 -5.08
N ALA A 156 24.80 -5.80 -5.34
CA ALA A 156 25.85 -4.79 -5.41
C ALA A 156 25.35 -3.63 -6.26
N ALA A 157 25.36 -2.42 -5.69
CA ALA A 157 25.01 -1.22 -6.43
C ALA A 157 25.88 -1.22 -7.68
N VAL A 158 25.25 -1.39 -8.85
CA VAL A 158 25.98 -1.50 -10.12
C VAL A 158 26.56 -0.12 -10.36
N SER A 159 27.80 0.05 -9.88
CA SER A 159 28.62 1.22 -10.13
C SER A 159 28.52 1.50 -11.62
N ALA A 160 28.11 2.72 -11.96
CA ALA A 160 27.88 3.10 -13.35
C ALA A 160 29.21 3.00 -14.12
N CYS A 161 29.45 1.83 -14.73
CA CYS A 161 30.60 1.62 -15.59
C CYS A 161 30.56 2.68 -16.68
N ALA A 162 31.69 3.36 -16.84
CA ALA A 162 31.78 4.54 -17.67
C ALA A 162 31.22 4.29 -19.07
N ARG A 163 30.28 5.14 -19.51
CA ARG A 163 30.00 5.28 -20.93
C ARG A 163 31.27 5.80 -21.59
N ALA A 164 32.00 4.92 -22.26
CA ALA A 164 33.05 5.32 -23.18
C ALA A 164 32.45 6.28 -24.23
N PRO A 165 33.13 7.38 -24.58
CA PRO A 165 32.62 8.29 -25.60
C PRO A 165 32.64 7.59 -26.97
N HIS A 166 31.47 7.48 -27.60
CA HIS A 166 31.37 7.04 -28.99
C HIS A 166 32.14 8.02 -29.88
N ALA A 167 33.25 7.55 -30.46
CA ALA A 167 33.96 8.28 -31.50
C ALA A 167 33.06 8.43 -32.73
N ARG A 168 32.75 9.67 -33.12
CA ARG A 168 32.04 9.95 -34.37
C ARG A 168 32.98 9.72 -35.53
N HIS A 169 32.72 8.68 -36.33
CA HIS A 169 33.26 8.62 -37.69
C HIS A 169 32.27 9.34 -38.61
N ASN A 170 32.62 10.56 -39.00
CA ASN A 170 31.99 11.20 -40.15
C ASN A 170 32.61 10.57 -41.40
N HIS A 171 31.80 9.98 -42.27
CA HIS A 171 32.21 9.74 -43.66
C HIS A 171 31.19 10.39 -44.59
N THR A 172 31.71 11.16 -45.54
CA THR A 172 30.95 12.01 -46.46
C THR A 172 30.60 11.29 -47.76
N ASP A 173 29.60 11.84 -48.44
CA ASP A 173 29.31 11.80 -49.89
C ASP A 173 29.18 10.44 -50.60
N SER A 174 28.01 10.23 -51.23
CA SER A 174 27.86 10.26 -52.72
C SER A 174 26.58 9.56 -53.20
N THR A 175 25.59 10.34 -53.66
CA THR A 175 24.59 9.93 -54.70
C THR A 175 25.24 9.93 -56.10
N PRO A 176 24.61 9.49 -57.22
CA PRO A 176 23.18 9.14 -57.44
C PRO A 176 22.91 7.88 -58.31
N GLY A 177 21.62 7.59 -58.60
CA GLY A 177 21.20 7.18 -59.96
C GLY A 177 20.25 5.98 -60.12
N SER A 178 19.07 6.23 -60.74
CA SER A 178 18.19 5.27 -61.47
C SER A 178 17.60 4.05 -60.70
N SER A 179 16.41 3.52 -61.00
CA SER A 179 15.39 3.81 -62.03
C SER A 179 14.00 3.25 -61.64
N ILE A 180 12.94 3.84 -62.22
CA ILE A 180 11.53 3.40 -62.27
C ILE A 180 11.27 3.04 -63.76
N PRO A 181 10.57 1.94 -64.19
CA PRO A 181 9.12 1.68 -63.98
C PRO A 181 8.78 0.14 -63.93
N SER A 182 7.59 -0.45 -64.17
CA SER A 182 6.18 -0.03 -64.39
C SER A 182 5.19 -1.21 -64.18
N ALA A 183 3.96 -0.95 -63.69
CA ALA A 183 2.69 -1.68 -63.94
C ALA A 183 2.50 -3.15 -63.45
N GLY A 184 1.23 -3.58 -63.40
CA GLY A 184 0.72 -4.85 -62.82
C GLY A 184 -0.23 -4.59 -61.62
N GLU A 185 -1.54 -4.33 -61.73
CA GLU A 185 -2.61 -5.17 -62.32
C GLU A 185 -2.64 -6.61 -61.75
N THR A 186 -3.73 -7.20 -61.22
CA THR A 186 -5.12 -6.75 -60.98
C THR A 186 -5.87 -7.71 -60.01
N TYR A 187 -6.89 -7.20 -59.29
CA TYR A 187 -8.19 -7.85 -58.99
C TYR A 187 -8.38 -9.09 -58.06
N CYS A 188 -9.66 -9.21 -57.65
CA CYS A 188 -10.38 -10.28 -56.93
C CYS A 188 -9.93 -10.65 -55.51
N SER A 189 -10.74 -10.47 -54.44
CA SER A 189 -12.16 -10.80 -54.21
C SER A 189 -12.45 -12.30 -54.17
N LEU A 190 -12.77 -12.83 -52.99
CA LEU A 190 -13.81 -13.87 -52.81
C LEU A 190 -14.23 -14.02 -51.34
N ASN A 191 -15.54 -14.16 -51.13
CA ASN A 191 -16.21 -14.41 -49.85
C ASN A 191 -16.38 -15.93 -49.60
N CYS A 192 -17.02 -16.25 -48.46
CA CYS A 192 -17.44 -17.58 -47.98
C CYS A 192 -16.28 -18.39 -47.33
N VAL A 193 -16.50 -19.07 -46.21
CA VAL A 193 -17.76 -19.58 -45.62
C VAL A 193 -18.06 -18.97 -44.25
#